data_AF-A0AAV9C6Q6-F1
#
_entry.id   AF-A0AAV9C6Q6-F1
#
_cell.length_a   1.000
_cell.length_b   1.000
_cell.length_c   1.000
_cell.angle_alpha   90.00
_cell.angle_beta   90.00
_cell.angle_gamma   90.00
#
_symmetry.space_group_name_H-M   'P 1'
#
loop_
_entity.id
_entity.type
_entity.pdbx_description
1 polymer ?
#
loop_
_entity_poly.entity_id
_entity_poly.type
_entity_poly.pdbx_seq_one_letter_code
_entity_poly.pdbx_strand_id
1 'polypeptide(L)'
;MKGGGCKDAFVAWEACVEEAEKNKEDVVEKCYQITGRLKECMEAHSGYYEPVLRAEKAMEEEAARELADQEAVPPPSSVDSVGGDGGVPPSSDVGK
;
A
#
# COMPACT_ATOMS: atom_id res chain seq x y z
N MET A 1 -6.17 -13.59 3.43
CA MET A 1 -7.45 -13.76 4.14
C MET A 1 -8.38 -14.72 3.39
N LYS A 2 -8.04 -16.02 3.33
CA LYS A 2 -8.75 -17.00 2.49
C LYS A 2 -9.87 -17.78 3.21
N GLY A 3 -10.24 -17.33 4.41
CA GLY A 3 -11.36 -17.83 5.21
C GLY A 3 -12.31 -16.71 5.62
N GLY A 4 -13.49 -17.06 6.11
CA GLY A 4 -14.55 -16.11 6.50
C GLY A 4 -15.46 -15.70 5.33
N GLY A 5 -16.43 -14.82 5.63
CA GLY A 5 -17.48 -14.40 4.70
C GLY A 5 -17.00 -13.60 3.48
N CYS A 6 -15.78 -13.06 3.53
CA CYS A 6 -15.23 -12.18 2.48
C CYS A 6 -14.22 -12.89 1.57
N LYS A 7 -14.17 -14.22 1.58
CA LYS A 7 -13.21 -15.00 0.78
C LYS A 7 -13.27 -14.64 -0.71
N ASP A 8 -14.47 -14.55 -1.30
CA ASP A 8 -14.62 -14.30 -2.73
C ASP A 8 -14.17 -12.89 -3.10
N ALA A 9 -14.47 -11.90 -2.26
CA ALA A 9 -13.97 -10.53 -2.41
C ALA A 9 -12.42 -10.50 -2.33
N PHE A 10 -11.84 -11.28 -1.41
CA PHE A 10 -10.38 -11.37 -1.26
C PHE A 10 -9.72 -12.02 -2.48
N VAL A 11 -10.29 -13.10 -3.03
CA VAL A 11 -9.78 -13.74 -4.24
C VAL A 11 -9.88 -12.81 -5.46
N ALA A 12 -10.97 -12.05 -5.58
CA ALA A 12 -11.11 -11.05 -6.64
C ALA A 12 -10.06 -9.93 -6.53
N TRP A 13 -9.76 -9.51 -5.30
CA TRP A 13 -8.69 -8.55 -5.04
C TRP A 13 -7.31 -9.12 -5.41
N GLU A 14 -6.98 -10.36 -4.99
CA GLU A 14 -5.71 -11.01 -5.37
C GLU A 14 -5.54 -11.10 -6.89
N ALA A 15 -6.61 -11.47 -7.61
CA ALA A 15 -6.58 -11.55 -9.07
C ALA A 15 -6.33 -10.18 -9.72
N CYS A 16 -6.91 -9.11 -9.17
CA CYS A 16 -6.66 -7.75 -9.66
C CYS A 16 -5.20 -7.32 -9.43
N VAL A 17 -4.65 -7.62 -8.26
CA VAL A 17 -3.24 -7.33 -7.93
C VAL A 17 -2.31 -8.08 -8.88
N GLU A 18 -2.53 -9.38 -9.08
CA GLU A 18 -1.72 -10.19 -10.00
C GLU A 18 -1.77 -9.64 -11.43
N GLU A 19 -2.94 -9.21 -11.91
CA GLU A 19 -3.10 -8.58 -13.22
C GLU A 19 -2.33 -7.25 -13.29
N ALA A 20 -2.47 -6.39 -12.28
CA ALA A 20 -1.77 -5.11 -12.19
C ALA A 20 -0.25 -5.29 -12.26
N GLU A 21 0.29 -6.20 -11.46
CA GLU A 21 1.73 -6.50 -11.41
C GLU A 21 2.23 -7.02 -12.75
N LYS A 22 1.49 -7.94 -13.38
CA LYS A 22 1.84 -8.51 -14.69
C LYS A 22 1.89 -7.44 -15.79
N ASN A 23 0.97 -6.48 -15.74
CA ASN A 23 0.86 -5.41 -16.73
C ASN A 23 1.68 -4.16 -16.34
N LYS A 24 2.32 -4.16 -15.17
CA LYS A 24 3.03 -3.00 -14.59
C LYS A 24 2.13 -1.77 -14.43
N GLU A 25 0.88 -2.00 -14.05
CA GLU A 25 -0.10 -0.96 -13.72
C GLU A 25 -0.02 -0.62 -12.24
N ASP A 26 -0.44 0.59 -11.88
CA ASP A 26 -0.55 0.98 -10.48
C ASP A 26 -1.68 0.19 -9.79
N VAL A 27 -1.32 -0.61 -8.79
CA VAL A 27 -2.26 -1.48 -8.06
C VAL A 27 -3.31 -0.66 -7.32
N VAL A 28 -2.93 0.50 -6.77
CA VAL A 28 -3.82 1.34 -5.98
C VAL A 28 -4.92 1.90 -6.88
N GLU A 29 -4.56 2.45 -8.04
CA GLU A 29 -5.51 2.98 -8.99
C GLU A 29 -6.35 1.88 -9.65
N LYS A 30 -5.72 0.81 -10.15
CA LYS A 30 -6.43 -0.26 -10.87
C LYS A 30 -7.40 -1.01 -9.97
N CYS A 31 -6.97 -1.35 -8.75
CA CYS A 31 -7.72 -2.20 -7.84
C CYS A 31 -8.54 -1.43 -6.80
N TYR A 32 -8.53 -0.10 -6.82
CA TYR A 32 -9.21 0.78 -5.85
C TYR A 32 -10.62 0.29 -5.49
N GLN A 33 -11.47 0.07 -6.49
CA GLN A 33 -12.87 -0.33 -6.25
C GLN A 33 -12.98 -1.71 -5.62
N ILE A 34 -12.13 -2.67 -6.00
CA ILE A 34 -12.17 -4.04 -5.47
C ILE A 34 -11.63 -4.05 -4.04
N THR A 35 -10.57 -3.28 -3.76
CA THR A 35 -10.05 -3.04 -2.41
C THR A 35 -11.12 -2.43 -1.51
N GLY A 36 -11.88 -1.45 -2.01
CA GLY A 36 -13.01 -0.85 -1.29
C GLY A 36 -14.09 -1.87 -0.92
N ARG A 37 -14.54 -2.69 -1.89
CA ARG A 37 -15.53 -3.75 -1.63
C ARG A 37 -15.04 -4.80 -0.63
N LEU A 38 -13.75 -5.15 -0.68
CA LEU A 38 -13.15 -6.07 0.27
C LEU A 38 -13.17 -5.49 1.69
N LYS A 39 -12.77 -4.22 1.84
CA LYS A 39 -12.79 -3.51 3.13
C LYS A 39 -14.21 -3.43 3.69
N GLU A 40 -15.19 -2.99 2.89
CA GLU A 40 -16.60 -2.92 3.29
C GLU A 40 -17.13 -4.28 3.77
N CYS A 41 -16.79 -5.36 3.06
CA CYS A 41 -17.13 -6.72 3.49
C CYS A 41 -16.50 -7.05 4.84
N MET A 42 -15.20 -6.78 5.02
CA MET A 42 -14.51 -7.07 6.27
C MET A 42 -15.09 -6.30 7.45
N GLU A 43 -15.44 -5.03 7.26
CA GLU A 43 -16.11 -4.19 8.27
C GLU A 43 -17.48 -4.75 8.65
N ALA A 44 -18.29 -5.18 7.67
CA ALA A 44 -19.57 -5.85 7.91
C ALA A 44 -19.43 -7.18 8.67
N HIS A 45 -18.26 -7.82 8.55
CA HIS A 45 -17.88 -9.05 9.25
C HIS A 45 -16.81 -8.82 10.32
N SER A 46 -16.80 -7.64 10.94
CA SER A 46 -15.74 -7.19 11.84
C SER A 46 -15.41 -8.15 12.97
N GLY A 47 -16.39 -8.89 13.53
CA GLY A 47 -16.11 -9.90 14.57
C GLY A 47 -15.13 -11.01 14.14
N TYR A 48 -15.12 -11.38 12.85
CA TYR A 48 -14.16 -12.35 12.30
C TYR A 48 -12.83 -11.69 11.88
N TYR A 49 -12.90 -10.45 11.37
CA TYR A 49 -11.73 -9.73 10.83
C TYR A 49 -11.10 -8.72 11.79
N GLU A 50 -11.52 -8.67 13.05
CA GLU A 50 -11.12 -7.67 14.05
C GLU A 50 -9.61 -7.46 14.15
N PRO A 51 -8.76 -8.51 14.20
CA PRO A 51 -7.32 -8.32 14.31
C PRO A 51 -6.72 -7.59 13.10
N VAL A 52 -7.26 -7.83 11.91
CA VAL A 52 -6.81 -7.19 10.68
C VAL A 52 -7.29 -5.75 10.62
N LEU A 53 -8.57 -5.51 10.89
CA LEU A 53 -9.14 -4.16 10.89
C LEU A 53 -8.47 -3.25 11.93
N ARG A 54 -8.09 -3.80 13.10
CA ARG A 54 -7.31 -3.05 14.09
C ARG A 54 -5.93 -2.67 13.59
N ALA A 55 -5.23 -3.61 12.93
CA ALA A 55 -3.91 -3.34 12.38
C ALA A 55 -3.97 -2.29 11.26
N GLU A 56 -4.96 -2.37 10.37
CA GLU A 56 -5.19 -1.38 9.31
C GLU A 56 -5.43 0.02 9.90
N LYS A 57 -6.31 0.12 10.91
CA LYS A 57 -6.58 1.40 11.57
C LYS A 57 -5.34 1.98 12.27
N ALA A 58 -4.54 1.15 12.92
CA ALA A 58 -3.30 1.60 13.56
C ALA A 58 -2.30 2.15 12.55
N MET A 59 -2.16 1.50 11.39
CA MET A 59 -1.33 1.98 10.28
C MET A 59 -1.84 3.31 9.71
N GLU A 60 -3.15 3.46 9.56
CA GLU A 60 -3.77 4.72 9.09
C GLU A 60 -3.51 5.88 10.07
N GLU A 61 -3.66 5.63 11.38
CA GLU A 61 -3.36 6.60 12.44
C GLU A 61 -1.88 6.96 12.49
N GLU A 62 -0.97 6.00 12.29
CA GLU A 62 0.47 6.25 12.22
C GLU A 62 0.82 7.14 11.02
N ALA A 63 0.36 6.78 9.81
CA ALA A 63 0.59 7.56 8.61
C ALA A 63 0.04 8.99 8.73
N ALA A 64 -1.15 9.15 9.33
CA ALA A 64 -1.74 10.47 9.59
C ALA A 64 -0.88 11.31 10.55
N ARG A 65 -0.27 10.70 11.57
CA ARG A 65 0.65 11.39 12.49
C ARG A 65 1.93 11.82 11.78
N GLU A 66 2.53 10.93 10.98
CA GLU A 66 3.73 11.26 10.21
C GLU A 66 3.47 12.44 9.26
N LEU A 67 2.33 12.46 8.57
CA LEU A 67 1.92 13.58 7.71
C LEU A 67 1.80 14.89 8.50
N ALA A 68 1.16 14.86 9.68
CA ALA A 68 1.02 16.04 10.52
C ALA A 68 2.37 16.57 11.04
N ASP A 69 3.29 15.68 11.40
CA ASP A 69 4.64 16.06 11.84
C ASP A 69 5.48 16.66 10.69
N GLN A 70 5.26 16.22 9.44
CA GLN A 70 5.90 16.79 8.24
C GLN A 70 5.37 18.19 7.89
N GLU A 71 4.07 18.44 8.03
CA GLU A 71 3.47 19.76 7.80
C GLU A 71 3.87 20.82 8.86
N ALA A 72 4.37 20.39 10.03
CA ALA A 72 4.82 21.27 11.10
C ALA A 72 6.25 21.84 10.90
N VAL A 73 6.98 21.42 9.86
CA VAL A 73 8.32 21.94 9.51
C VAL A 73 8.17 23.11 8.51
N PRO A 74 8.68 24.33 8.78
CA PRO A 74 8.56 25.45 7.83
C PRO A 74 9.27 25.12 6.51
N PRO A 75 8.79 25.64 5.35
CA PRO A 75 9.32 25.24 4.05
C PRO A 75 10.79 25.65 3.91
N PRO A 76 11.67 24.80 3.34
CA PRO A 76 12.94 25.28 2.85
C PRO A 76 12.66 26.26 1.71
N SER A 77 12.94 27.53 1.95
CA SER A 77 13.07 28.54 0.91
C SER A 77 14.08 28.07 -0.13
N SER A 78 13.59 27.80 -1.33
CA SER A 78 14.28 27.83 -2.63
C SER A 78 15.78 27.50 -2.64
N VAL A 79 16.17 26.29 -3.04
CA VAL A 79 17.39 26.10 -3.84
C VAL A 79 17.23 24.92 -4.81
N ASP A 80 17.12 25.32 -6.08
CA ASP A 80 17.55 24.70 -7.34
C ASP A 80 17.40 23.19 -7.61
N SER A 81 16.66 22.94 -8.70
CA SER A 81 16.82 21.77 -9.56
C SER A 81 18.26 21.64 -10.08
N VAL A 82 18.88 20.47 -9.93
CA VAL A 82 19.76 19.94 -10.97
C VAL A 82 19.55 18.43 -11.08
N GLY A 83 19.21 18.00 -12.30
CA GLY A 83 18.99 16.60 -12.65
C GLY A 83 20.27 15.85 -13.02
N GLY A 84 20.08 14.58 -13.38
CA GLY A 84 21.10 13.65 -13.87
C GLY A 84 21.00 12.31 -13.14
N ASP A 85 20.21 11.35 -13.61
CA ASP A 85 20.58 10.38 -14.66
C ASP A 85 21.83 9.54 -14.32
N GLY A 86 21.63 8.23 -14.24
CA GLY A 86 22.68 7.24 -14.48
C GLY A 86 23.09 6.37 -13.28
N GLY A 87 22.70 5.10 -13.32
CA GLY A 87 23.61 4.01 -12.94
C GLY A 87 23.20 3.08 -11.80
N VAL A 88 22.41 2.06 -12.13
CA VAL A 88 22.54 0.69 -11.58
C VAL A 88 23.08 -0.14 -12.77
N PRO A 89 23.94 -1.19 -12.71
CA PRO A 89 24.44 -2.07 -11.61
C PRO A 89 26.01 -2.22 -11.69
N PRO A 90 26.74 -3.24 -11.12
CA PRO A 90 26.30 -4.50 -10.52
C PRO A 90 26.83 -4.89 -9.14
N SER A 91 26.08 -5.82 -8.52
CA SER A 91 26.55 -6.71 -7.46
C SER A 91 27.86 -7.37 -7.86
N SER A 92 28.93 -7.01 -7.18
CA SER A 92 30.15 -7.81 -7.13
C SER A 92 30.06 -8.74 -5.94
N ASP A 93 29.83 -10.01 -6.26
CA ASP A 93 30.40 -11.17 -5.60
C ASP A 93 31.75 -10.85 -4.92
N VAL A 94 31.81 -11.00 -3.60
CA VAL A 94 32.99 -11.35 -2.80
C VAL A 94 32.47 -11.77 -1.42
N GLY A 95 32.71 -12.92 -0.82
CA GLY A 95 33.53 -14.08 -1.12
C GLY A 95 33.84 -14.74 0.23
N LYS A 96 33.58 -16.05 0.36
CA LYS A 96 34.43 -17.10 0.95
C LYS A 96 33.63 -18.34 1.34
#